data_AF-A0A235HLI9-F1
#
_entry.id   AF-A0A235HLI9-F1
#
_cell.length_a   1.000
_cell.length_b   1.000
_cell.length_c   1.000
_cell.angle_alpha   90.00
_cell.angle_beta   90.00
_cell.angle_gamma   90.00
#
_symmetry.space_group_name_H-M   'P 1'
#
loop_
_entity.id
_entity.type
_entity.pdbx_description
1 polymer ?
#
loop_
_entity_poly.entity_id
_entity_poly.type
_entity_poly.pdbx_seq_one_letter_code
_entity_poly.pdbx_strand_id
1 'polypeptide(L)' 'MSKNSNRPTVYDAVLGGQEKAPPGAVVLGGLEGVKRRLANPVVEQRIAALEEALKYGEAGLE' A
#
# COMPACT_ATOMS: atom_id res chain seq x y z
N MET A 1 2.22 -31.48 -17.90
CA MET A 1 2.97 -30.79 -16.84
C MET A 1 2.55 -29.33 -16.81
N SER A 2 1.61 -28.95 -15.93
CA SER A 2 1.14 -27.56 -15.83
C SER A 2 2.13 -26.74 -15.01
N LYS A 3 2.74 -25.72 -15.61
CA LYS A 3 3.58 -24.75 -14.90
C LYS A 3 2.65 -23.77 -14.18
N ASN A 4 2.36 -24.03 -12.91
CA ASN A 4 1.71 -23.07 -12.02
C ASN A 4 2.68 -21.90 -11.75
N SER A 5 2.69 -20.90 -12.63
CA SER A 5 3.34 -19.61 -12.41
C SER A 5 2.45 -18.74 -11.52
N ASN A 6 2.19 -19.17 -10.28
CA ASN A 6 1.48 -18.36 -9.29
C ASN A 6 2.46 -17.49 -8.50
N ARG A 7 3.43 -16.87 -9.20
CA ARG A 7 4.36 -15.92 -8.59
C ARG A 7 3.72 -14.53 -8.65
N PRO A 8 3.34 -13.94 -7.52
CA PRO A 8 2.81 -12.60 -7.50
C PRO A 8 3.82 -11.62 -8.10
N THR A 9 3.33 -10.73 -8.95
CA THR A 9 4.16 -9.63 -9.48
C THR A 9 4.44 -8.61 -8.38
N VAL A 10 5.36 -7.68 -8.60
CA VAL A 10 5.72 -6.66 -7.58
C VAL A 10 4.52 -5.78 -7.18
N TYR A 11 3.48 -5.74 -8.00
CA TYR A 11 2.23 -5.00 -7.77
C TYR A 11 1.08 -5.88 -7.30
N ASP A 12 1.30 -7.20 -7.26
CA ASP A 12 0.26 -8.16 -6.90
C ASP A 12 0.16 -8.22 -5.38
N ALA A 13 -1.03 -7.93 -4.85
CA ALA A 13 -1.26 -7.89 -3.42
C ALA A 13 -1.15 -9.31 -2.86
N VAL A 14 -0.01 -9.62 -2.24
CA VAL A 14 0.16 -10.86 -1.47
C VAL A 14 -0.71 -10.80 -0.22
N LEU A 15 -1.56 -11.80 -0.05
CA LEU A 15 -2.31 -12.04 1.19
C LEU A 15 -1.30 -12.17 2.34
N GLY A 16 -1.26 -11.15 3.21
CA GLY A 16 -0.47 -11.17 4.44
C GLY A 16 -0.87 -12.35 5.34
N GLY A 17 0.08 -12.84 6.14
CA GLY A 17 -0.10 -14.00 7.01
C GLY A 17 -1.38 -13.89 7.84
N GLN A 18 -2.09 -15.00 8.00
CA GLN A 18 -3.39 -15.10 8.67
C GLN A 18 -3.34 -14.85 10.19
N GLU A 19 -2.23 -14.35 10.73
CA GLU A 19 -2.20 -13.89 12.10
C GLU A 19 -3.04 -12.63 12.20
N LYS A 20 -4.13 -12.71 12.97
CA LYS A 20 -5.00 -11.58 13.28
C LYS A 20 -4.13 -10.47 13.85
N ALA A 21 -3.80 -9.52 12.98
CA ALA A 21 -3.25 -8.25 13.40
C ALA A 21 -4.20 -7.70 14.49
N PRO A 22 -3.66 -7.21 15.63
CA PRO A 22 -4.46 -6.65 16.71
C PRO A 22 -5.56 -5.73 16.17
N PRO A 23 -6.75 -5.63 16.79
CA PRO A 23 -7.75 -4.66 16.35
C PRO A 23 -7.13 -3.24 16.34
N GLY A 24 -6.95 -2.66 15.14
CA GLY A 24 -6.22 -1.41 14.90
C GLY A 24 -4.84 -1.55 14.25
N ALA A 25 -4.29 -2.77 14.13
CA ALA A 25 -3.10 -3.07 13.36
C ALA A 25 -3.45 -3.16 11.87
N VAL A 26 -3.78 -2.00 11.31
CA VAL A 26 -3.91 -1.84 9.88
C VAL A 26 -2.51 -1.65 9.33
N VAL A 27 -2.01 -2.60 8.54
CA VAL A 27 -0.89 -2.33 7.65
C VAL A 27 -1.43 -1.40 6.56
N LEU A 28 -1.45 -0.11 6.86
CA LEU A 28 -1.75 0.95 5.88
C LEU A 28 -0.54 1.13 4.96
N GLY A 29 -0.14 0.03 4.32
CA GLY A 29 0.60 0.07 3.06
C GLY A 29 -0.37 0.34 1.92
N GLY A 30 0.15 0.52 0.72
CA GLY A 30 -0.71 0.80 -0.43
C GLY A 30 -1.24 2.25 -0.44
N LEU A 31 -2.20 2.48 -1.33
CA LEU A 31 -2.87 3.77 -1.52
C LEU A 31 -3.61 4.27 -0.27
N GLU A 32 -4.20 3.37 0.51
CA GLU A 32 -4.93 3.75 1.72
C GLU A 32 -3.99 4.40 2.76
N GLY A 33 -2.76 3.90 2.86
CA GLY A 33 -1.72 4.51 3.68
C GLY A 33 -1.26 5.87 3.18
N VAL A 34 -1.13 6.01 1.87
CA VAL A 34 -0.81 7.28 1.22
C VAL A 34 -1.88 8.32 1.53
N LYS A 35 -3.17 7.98 1.36
CA LYS A 35 -4.31 8.88 1.66
C LYS A 35 -4.31 9.35 3.12
N ARG A 36 -4.09 8.43 4.06
CA ARG A 36 -4.00 8.78 5.49
C ARG A 36 -2.81 9.71 5.79
N ARG A 37 -1.65 9.47 5.18
CA ARG A 37 -0.46 10.32 5.39
C ARG A 37 -0.60 11.69 4.72
N LEU A 38 -1.28 11.78 3.58
CA LEU A 38 -1.63 13.05 2.92
C LEU A 38 -2.56 13.94 3.77
N ALA A 39 -3.44 13.31 4.56
CA ALA A 39 -4.31 14.01 5.50
C ALA A 39 -3.62 14.42 6.82
N ASN A 40 -2.34 14.06 7.01
CA ASN A 40 -1.62 14.38 8.24
C ASN A 40 -1.19 15.87 8.27
N PRO A 41 -1.29 16.58 9.41
CA PRO A 41 -0.85 17.97 9.51
C PRO A 41 0.66 18.18 9.33
N VAL A 42 1.49 17.15 9.49
CA VAL A 42 2.95 17.22 9.34
C VAL A 42 3.34 17.24 7.86
N VAL A 43 4.00 18.32 7.43
CA VAL A 43 4.34 18.57 6.03
C VAL A 43 5.24 17.48 5.45
N GLU A 44 6.23 17.03 6.22
CA GLU A 44 7.19 16.00 5.83
C GLU A 44 6.48 14.67 5.54
N GLN A 45 5.44 14.34 6.30
CA GLN A 45 4.65 13.13 6.08
C GLN A 45 3.82 13.22 4.79
N ARG A 46 3.32 14.42 4.47
CA ARG A 46 2.58 14.67 3.23
C ARG A 46 3.49 14.59 2.00
N ILE A 47 4.71 15.12 2.09
CA ILE A 47 5.71 15.04 1.01
C ILE A 47 6.07 13.58 0.73
N ALA A 48 6.41 12.81 1.77
CA ALA A 48 6.73 11.39 1.63
C ALA A 48 5.54 10.59 1.04
N ALA A 49 4.31 10.93 1.43
CA ALA A 49 3.12 10.32 0.88
C ALA A 49 2.91 10.65 -0.61
N LEU A 50 3.24 11.88 -1.03
CA LEU A 50 3.13 12.29 -2.44
C LEU A 50 4.11 11.51 -3.32
N GLU A 51 5.36 11.35 -2.88
CA GLU A 51 6.36 10.53 -3.60
C GLU A 51 5.92 9.07 -3.73
N GLU A 52 5.21 8.56 -2.72
CA GLU A 52 4.67 7.22 -2.74
C GLU A 52 3.41 7.11 -3.61
N ALA A 53 2.55 8.13 -3.63
CA ALA A 53 1.38 8.22 -4.51
C ALA A 53 1.75 8.06 -5.99
N LEU A 54 2.82 8.74 -6.41
CA LEU A 54 3.33 8.68 -7.79
C LEU A 54 3.74 7.26 -8.23
N LYS A 55 4.09 6.38 -7.28
CA LYS A 55 4.43 4.98 -7.59
C LYS A 55 3.22 4.13 -7.98
N TYR A 56 2.01 4.59 -7.70
CA TYR A 56 0.76 3.91 -8.04
C TYR A 56 0.13 4.39 -9.35
N GLY A 57 0.81 5.28 -10.10
CA GLY A 57 0.30 5.79 -11.37
C GLY A 57 -1.02 6.56 -11.20
N GLU A 58 -1.98 6.36 -12.10
CA GLU A 58 -3.28 7.04 -12.06
C GLU A 58 -4.06 6.80 -10.76
N ALA A 59 -3.97 5.59 -10.19
CA ALA A 59 -4.66 5.26 -8.94
C ALA A 59 -4.13 6.04 -7.73
N GLY A 60 -2.93 6.61 -7.82
CA GLY A 60 -2.36 7.51 -6.80
C GLY A 60 -2.79 8.97 -6.92
N LEU A 61 -3.51 9.32 -7.99
CA LEU A 61 -3.95 10.68 -8.28
C LEU A 61 -5.44 10.92 -7.98
N GLU A 62 -6.19 9.85 -7.63
CA GLU A 62 -7.59 9.89 -7.15
C GLU A 62 -7.72 10.06 -5.63
#